data_AF-A0A9X6SRP3-F1
#
_entry.id   AF-A0A9X6SRP3-F1
#
_cell.length_a   1.000
_cell.length_b   1.000
_cell.length_c   1.000
_cell.angle_alpha   90.00
_cell.angle_beta   90.00
_cell.angle_gamma   90.00
#
_symmetry.space_group_name_H-M   'P 1'
#
loop_
_entity.id
_entity.type
_entity.pdbx_description
1 polymer ?
#
loop_
_entity_poly.entity_id
_entity_poly.type
_entity_poly.pdbx_seq_one_letter_code
_entity_poly.pdbx_strand_id
1 'polypeptide(L)'
;MSIDLGIENLATIVTNTGMKPVLVKGKHVKSVNQYYNKMKSHFTSVLRQGKQTNEGLFTSKRIEKLHQKRYLKIKDVFHKASYYIVKLAQEEEVCKIVIGQNK
;
A
#
# COMPACT_ATOMS: atom_id res chain seq x y z
N MET A 1 5.01 15.51 15.81
CA MET A 1 5.02 14.97 14.43
C MET A 1 3.61 14.50 14.08
N SER A 2 3.11 14.87 12.89
CA SER A 2 1.80 14.45 12.39
C SER A 2 1.97 13.62 11.11
N ILE A 3 1.24 12.51 11.01
CA ILE A 3 1.29 11.60 9.87
C ILE A 3 -0.10 11.54 9.24
N ASP A 4 -0.20 11.92 7.97
CA ASP A 4 -1.41 11.72 7.16
C ASP A 4 -1.20 10.54 6.20
N LEU A 5 -2.13 9.58 6.23
CA LEU A 5 -2.10 8.37 5.41
C LEU A 5 -3.10 8.53 4.26
N GLY A 6 -2.60 8.81 3.05
CA GLY A 6 -3.40 9.01 1.85
C GLY A 6 -3.19 7.92 0.79
N ILE A 7 -4.17 7.80 -0.13
CA ILE A 7 -4.09 6.88 -1.28
C ILE A 7 -3.00 7.32 -2.28
N GLU A 8 -2.77 8.64 -2.41
CA GLU A 8 -1.77 9.21 -3.33
C GLU A 8 -0.40 9.41 -2.67
N ASN A 9 -0.39 9.79 -1.39
CA ASN A 9 0.80 9.96 -0.55
C ASN A 9 0.76 8.93 0.57
N LEU A 10 1.57 7.87 0.45
CA LEU A 10 1.51 6.69 1.33
C LEU A 10 1.63 7.06 2.81
N ALA A 11 2.46 8.06 3.10
CA ALA A 11 2.49 8.78 4.36
C ALA A 11 3.09 10.17 4.09
N THR A 12 2.42 11.23 4.55
CA THR A 12 2.98 12.59 4.61
C THR A 12 3.34 12.86 6.06
N ILE A 13 4.64 13.02 6.34
CA ILE A 13 5.15 13.29 7.69
C ILE A 13 5.44 14.78 7.79
N VAL A 14 4.80 15.46 8.73
CA VAL A 14 5.04 16.88 9.04
C VAL A 14 5.50 17.01 10.49
N THR A 15 6.61 17.69 10.74
CA THR A 15 7.09 17.99 12.10
C THR A 15 6.83 19.45 12.45
N ASN A 16 6.70 19.73 13.75
CA ASN A 16 6.59 21.10 14.28
C ASN A 16 7.97 21.73 14.54
N THR A 17 9.07 21.03 14.21
CA THR A 17 10.45 21.47 14.38
C THR A 17 10.98 22.32 13.22
N GLY A 18 10.14 22.64 12.23
CA GLY A 18 10.53 23.42 11.06
C GLY A 18 11.18 22.61 9.93
N MET A 19 11.19 21.28 10.01
CA MET A 19 11.69 20.43 8.93
C MET A 19 10.77 20.44 7.71
N LYS A 20 11.38 20.18 6.54
CA LYS A 20 10.62 19.92 5.31
C LYS A 20 9.79 18.63 5.47
N PRO A 21 8.51 18.64 5.07
CA PRO A 21 7.67 17.45 5.09
C PRO A 21 8.33 16.28 4.36
N VAL A 22 8.37 15.11 5.00
CA VAL A 22 8.87 13.90 4.35
C VAL A 22 7.71 13.15 3.71
N LEU A 23 7.75 13.04 2.38
CA LEU A 23 6.74 12.37 1.58
C LEU A 23 7.18 10.95 1.24
N VAL A 24 6.49 9.95 1.79
CA VAL A 24 6.66 8.57 1.34
C VAL A 24 5.88 8.41 0.02
N LYS A 25 6.60 8.49 -1.10
CA LYS A 25 6.00 8.48 -2.45
C LYS A 25 5.20 7.20 -2.70
N GLY A 26 3.90 7.35 -2.97
CA GLY A 26 2.99 6.26 -3.35
C GLY A 26 3.21 5.68 -4.76
N LYS A 27 4.13 6.24 -5.58
CA LYS A 27 4.38 5.77 -6.96
C LYS A 27 4.66 4.27 -7.06
N HIS A 28 5.41 3.71 -6.10
CA HIS A 28 5.68 2.27 -6.07
C HIS A 28 4.41 1.45 -5.74
N VAL A 29 3.60 1.92 -4.80
CA VAL A 29 2.33 1.27 -4.45
C VAL A 29 1.32 1.35 -5.61
N LYS A 30 1.29 2.48 -6.32
CA LYS A 30 0.45 2.68 -7.52
C LYS A 30 0.85 1.71 -8.64
N SER A 31 2.15 1.52 -8.92
CA SER A 31 2.60 0.57 -9.94
C SER A 31 2.30 -0.88 -9.56
N VAL A 32 2.45 -1.24 -8.28
CA VAL A 32 2.05 -2.56 -7.76
C VAL A 32 0.54 -2.78 -7.92
N ASN A 33 -0.28 -1.77 -7.64
CA ASN A 33 -1.73 -1.85 -7.80
C ASN A 33 -2.14 -1.98 -9.28
N GLN A 34 -1.51 -1.21 -10.18
CA GLN A 34 -1.74 -1.31 -11.63
C GLN A 34 -1.38 -2.71 -12.16
N TYR A 35 -0.20 -3.23 -11.81
CA TYR A 35 0.21 -4.58 -12.19
C TYR A 35 -0.77 -5.63 -11.68
N TYR A 36 -1.18 -5.53 -10.42
CA TYR A 36 -2.17 -6.43 -9.84
C TYR A 36 -3.50 -6.38 -10.60
N ASN A 37 -4.04 -5.18 -10.90
CA ASN A 37 -5.32 -5.05 -11.60
C ASN A 37 -5.23 -5.64 -13.02
N LYS A 38 -4.12 -5.38 -13.74
CA LYS A 38 -3.87 -5.94 -15.06
C LYS A 38 -3.85 -7.48 -15.03
N MET A 39 -3.08 -8.05 -14.11
CA MET A 39 -2.94 -9.51 -14.01
C MET A 39 -4.23 -10.18 -13.50
N LYS A 40 -4.95 -9.55 -12.57
CA LYS A 40 -6.23 -10.05 -12.06
C LYS A 40 -7.24 -10.12 -13.20
N SER A 41 -7.40 -9.04 -13.98
CA SER A 41 -8.30 -9.01 -15.15
C SER A 41 -7.98 -10.14 -16.14
N HIS A 42 -6.69 -10.31 -16.49
CA HIS A 42 -6.27 -11.38 -17.39
C HIS A 42 -6.59 -12.77 -16.86
N PHE A 43 -6.23 -13.08 -15.61
CA PHE A 43 -6.50 -14.41 -15.04
C PHE A 43 -7.99 -14.67 -14.81
N THR A 44 -8.76 -13.66 -14.42
CA THR A 44 -10.21 -13.79 -14.32
C THR A 44 -10.83 -14.05 -15.69
N SER A 45 -10.39 -13.36 -16.75
CA SER A 45 -10.89 -13.60 -18.11
C SER A 45 -10.65 -15.05 -18.55
N VAL A 46 -9.43 -15.56 -18.37
CA VAL A 46 -9.10 -16.97 -18.68
C VAL A 46 -9.91 -17.94 -17.82
N LEU A 47 -10.08 -17.68 -16.52
CA LEU A 47 -10.82 -18.55 -15.61
C LEU A 47 -12.31 -18.62 -15.91
N ARG A 48 -12.87 -17.53 -16.45
CA ARG A 48 -14.30 -17.32 -16.72
C ARG A 48 -14.68 -17.56 -18.18
N GLN A 49 -13.71 -17.84 -19.05
CA GLN A 49 -13.94 -18.09 -20.47
C GLN A 49 -14.96 -19.23 -20.65
N GLY A 50 -16.05 -18.95 -21.36
CA GLY A 50 -17.12 -19.93 -21.64
C GLY A 50 -18.05 -20.25 -20.46
N LYS A 51 -17.96 -19.54 -19.33
CA LYS A 51 -18.81 -19.79 -18.14
C LYS A 51 -19.90 -18.74 -17.97
N GLN A 52 -21.10 -19.18 -17.61
CA GLN A 52 -22.21 -18.30 -17.21
C GLN A 52 -21.88 -17.54 -15.92
N THR A 53 -22.49 -16.38 -15.67
CA THR A 53 -22.18 -15.46 -14.55
C THR A 53 -22.11 -16.11 -13.17
N ASN A 54 -22.92 -17.13 -12.90
CA ASN A 54 -22.98 -17.83 -11.60
C ASN A 54 -22.34 -19.23 -11.61
N GLU A 55 -21.58 -19.55 -12.66
CA GLU A 55 -21.06 -20.90 -12.89
C GLU A 55 -19.55 -21.00 -12.67
N GLY A 56 -19.11 -22.07 -12.02
CA GLY A 56 -17.72 -22.41 -11.83
C GLY A 56 -16.97 -21.53 -10.82
N LEU A 57 -15.66 -21.79 -10.70
CA LEU A 57 -14.81 -21.10 -9.73
C LEU A 57 -14.54 -19.64 -10.14
N PHE A 58 -14.60 -18.74 -9.16
CA PHE A 58 -14.29 -17.31 -9.30
C PHE A 58 -12.85 -16.97 -8.89
N THR A 59 -12.14 -17.92 -8.28
CA THR A 59 -10.75 -17.79 -7.87
C THR A 59 -9.93 -18.97 -8.38
N SER A 60 -8.61 -18.80 -8.37
CA SER A 60 -7.64 -19.86 -8.67
C SER A 60 -6.42 -19.69 -7.78
N LYS A 61 -5.64 -20.75 -7.60
CA LYS A 61 -4.34 -20.71 -6.90
C LYS A 61 -3.42 -19.62 -7.46
N ARG A 62 -3.52 -19.31 -8.76
CA ARG A 62 -2.72 -18.26 -9.42
C ARG A 62 -3.18 -16.85 -9.03
N ILE A 63 -4.50 -16.64 -8.91
CA ILE A 63 -5.09 -15.38 -8.42
C ILE A 63 -4.74 -15.20 -6.94
N GLU A 64 -4.84 -16.24 -6.11
CA GLU A 64 -4.44 -16.19 -4.70
C GLU A 64 -2.96 -15.84 -4.51
N LYS A 65 -2.06 -16.46 -5.28
CA LYS A 65 -0.63 -16.08 -5.29
C LYS A 65 -0.44 -14.62 -5.71
N LEU A 66 -1.23 -14.10 -6.64
CA LEU A 66 -1.18 -12.70 -7.05
C LEU A 66 -1.61 -11.77 -5.89
N HIS A 67 -2.66 -12.15 -5.14
CA HIS A 67 -3.08 -11.43 -3.93
C HIS A 67 -1.98 -11.42 -2.87
N GLN A 68 -1.40 -12.58 -2.55
CA GLN A 68 -0.31 -12.69 -1.58
C GLN A 68 0.90 -11.85 -1.99
N LYS A 69 1.30 -11.90 -3.27
CA LYS A 69 2.42 -11.10 -3.78
C LYS A 69 2.17 -9.60 -3.66
N ARG A 70 0.94 -9.14 -3.97
CA ARG A 70 0.55 -7.74 -3.75
C ARG A 70 0.61 -7.37 -2.26
N TYR A 71 0.04 -8.20 -1.40
CA TYR A 71 0.01 -7.96 0.05
C TYR A 71 1.41 -7.84 0.63
N LEU A 72 2.32 -8.79 0.31
CA LEU A 72 3.69 -8.77 0.79
C LEU A 72 4.47 -7.52 0.35
N LYS A 73 4.30 -7.10 -0.91
CA LYS A 73 4.93 -5.87 -1.41
C LYS A 73 4.44 -4.63 -0.67
N ILE A 74 3.13 -4.52 -0.48
CA ILE A 74 2.54 -3.38 0.24
C ILE A 74 3.01 -3.38 1.69
N LYS A 75 3.01 -4.55 2.34
CA LYS A 75 3.49 -4.72 3.73
C LYS A 75 4.95 -4.31 3.88
N ASP A 76 5.84 -4.72 2.96
CA ASP A 76 7.25 -4.33 2.96
C ASP A 76 7.43 -2.80 2.88
N VAL A 77 6.69 -2.14 1.99
CA VAL A 77 6.76 -0.68 1.86
C VAL A 77 6.30 0.00 3.16
N PHE A 78 5.19 -0.46 3.75
CA PHE A 78 4.71 0.10 5.03
C PHE A 78 5.68 -0.14 6.17
N HIS A 79 6.33 -1.31 6.23
CA HIS A 79 7.30 -1.62 7.28
C HIS A 79 8.55 -0.73 7.18
N LYS A 80 9.04 -0.49 5.95
CA LYS A 80 10.14 0.47 5.69
C LYS A 80 9.74 1.90 6.04
N ALA A 81 8.51 2.30 5.71
CA ALA A 81 7.99 3.61 6.06
C ALA A 81 7.89 3.80 7.59
N SER A 82 7.32 2.83 8.31
CA SER A 82 7.21 2.89 9.78
C SER A 82 8.57 2.92 10.45
N TYR A 83 9.54 2.12 9.97
CA TYR A 83 10.90 2.14 10.48
C TYR A 83 11.55 3.51 10.29
N TYR A 84 11.41 4.09 9.09
CA TYR A 84 11.92 5.43 8.81
C TYR A 84 11.28 6.50 9.70
N ILE A 85 9.96 6.43 9.93
CA ILE A 85 9.23 7.34 10.82
C ILE A 85 9.78 7.26 12.26
N VAL A 86 9.93 6.05 12.80
CA VAL A 86 10.42 5.86 14.17
C VAL A 86 11.85 6.37 14.29
N LYS A 87 12.70 6.08 13.32
CA LYS A 87 14.07 6.57 13.28
C LYS A 87 14.13 8.10 13.25
N LEU A 88 13.32 8.73 12.41
CA LEU A 88 13.21 10.19 12.34
C LEU A 88 12.70 10.79 13.66
N ALA A 89 11.71 10.16 14.30
CA ALA A 89 11.20 10.62 15.59
C ALA A 89 12.25 10.53 16.70
N GLN A 90 13.11 9.51 16.67
CA GLN A 90 14.22 9.36 17.61
C GLN A 90 15.31 10.41 17.39
N GLU A 91 15.68 10.69 16.13
CA GLU A 91 16.69 11.71 15.77
C GLU A 91 16.24 13.12 16.18
N GLU A 92 14.93 13.40 16.11
CA GLU A 92 14.33 14.70 16.42
C GLU A 92 13.79 14.81 17.85
N GLU A 93 14.08 13.84 18.72
CA GLU A 93 13.58 13.78 20.12
C GLU A 93 12.06 13.98 20.25
N VAL A 94 11.31 13.48 19.27
CA VAL A 94 9.85 13.66 19.21
C VAL A 94 9.18 12.68 20.18
N CYS A 95 8.68 13.21 21.30
CA CYS A 95 7.94 12.42 22.29
C CYS A 95 6.52 12.03 21.86
N LYS A 96 5.94 12.66 20.82
CA LYS A 96 4.54 12.45 20.42
C LYS A 96 4.34 12.44 18.91
N ILE A 97 3.77 11.33 18.43
CA ILE A 97 3.34 11.13 17.05
C ILE A 97 1.81 11.11 17.02
N VAL A 98 1.22 11.95 16.17
CA VAL A 98 -0.24 11.98 15.92
C VAL A 98 -0.50 11.41 14.54
N ILE A 99 -1.41 10.44 14.43
CA ILE A 99 -1.74 9.78 13.16
C ILE A 99 -3.17 10.17 12.78
N GLY A 100 -3.33 10.78 11.60
CA GLY A 100 -4.62 11.05 11.00
C GLY A 100 -5.19 9.78 10.37
N GLN A 101 -6.41 9.41 10.75
CA GLN A 101 -7.14 8.32 10.12
C GLN A 101 -8.20 8.92 9.20
N ASN A 102 -8.07 8.68 7.89
CA ASN A 102 -9.13 8.98 6.94
C ASN A 102 -10.32 8.04 7.19
N LYS A 103 -11.54 8.60 7.27
CA LYS A 103 -12.80 7.86 7.44
C LYS A 103 -13.18 7.11 6.17
#